data_AF-A0A558C4P0-F1
#
_entry.id   AF-A0A558C4P0-F1
#
_cell.length_a   1.000
_cell.length_b   1.000
_cell.length_c   1.000
_cell.angle_alpha   90.00
_cell.angle_beta   90.00
_cell.angle_gamma   90.00
#
_symmetry.space_group_name_H-M   'P 1'
#
loop_
_entity.id
_entity.type
_entity.pdbx_description
1 polymer ?
#
loop_
_entity_poly.entity_id
_entity_poly.type
_entity_poly.pdbx_seq_one_letter_code
_entity_poly.pdbx_strand_id
1 'polypeptide(L)'
;MLLLFRHNAHLQLNSEFPYLPWQFLVVGLAGTVATLGGILDWRYHRNPLNLKIPKKERDAEAAALGLGGVPMFLLMSIATLHHKPTILLIPIVIVLIYTVVAISYDEFVFHIKRCGPVENAYHRMLVFGNGAAWLAWFHYIYC
;
A
#
# COMPACT_ATOMS: atom_id res chain seq x y z
N MET A 1 -8.15 18.00 7.45
CA MET A 1 -8.26 16.81 8.34
C MET A 1 -7.82 17.11 9.77
N LEU A 2 -6.60 17.63 10.00
CA LEU A 2 -6.09 18.01 11.33
C LEU A 2 -7.01 18.95 12.15
N LEU A 3 -7.67 19.91 11.52
CA LEU A 3 -8.61 20.81 12.20
C LEU A 3 -9.95 20.14 12.56
N LEU A 4 -10.40 19.18 11.75
CA LEU A 4 -11.69 18.50 11.93
C LEU A 4 -11.64 17.42 13.02
N PHE A 5 -10.49 16.75 13.17
CA PHE A 5 -10.34 15.65 14.13
C PHE A 5 -9.43 15.99 15.33
N ARG A 6 -9.15 17.28 15.58
CA ARG A 6 -8.27 17.73 16.67
C ARG A 6 -8.67 17.20 18.05
N HIS A 7 -9.95 16.94 18.26
CA HIS A 7 -10.51 16.44 19.52
C HIS A 7 -10.71 14.91 19.54
N ASN A 8 -10.32 14.21 18.47
CA ASN A 8 -10.38 12.76 18.46
C ASN A 8 -9.22 12.22 19.31
N ALA A 9 -9.52 11.87 20.56
CA ALA A 9 -8.54 11.35 21.51
C ALA A 9 -7.80 10.11 20.99
N HIS A 10 -8.41 9.35 20.07
CA HIS A 10 -7.79 8.18 19.44
C HIS A 10 -6.65 8.56 18.48
N LEU A 11 -6.66 9.78 17.92
CA LEU A 11 -5.69 10.18 16.89
C LEU A 11 -4.38 10.76 17.44
N GLN A 12 -4.25 10.89 18.77
CA GLN A 12 -3.04 11.37 19.46
C GLN A 12 -2.44 12.65 18.82
N LEU A 13 -3.31 13.57 18.39
CA LEU A 13 -2.90 14.83 17.76
C LEU A 13 -2.39 15.79 18.82
N ASN A 14 -1.16 16.27 18.67
CA ASN A 14 -0.56 17.22 19.61
C ASN A 14 -0.86 18.66 19.19
N SER A 15 -1.02 19.55 20.17
CA SER A 15 -1.10 21.00 19.94
C SER A 15 0.26 21.66 19.70
N GLU A 16 1.34 20.94 20.01
CA GLU A 16 2.72 21.39 19.89
C GLU A 16 3.52 20.42 19.01
N PHE A 17 4.65 20.89 18.49
CA PHE A 17 5.48 20.08 17.61
C PHE A 17 6.14 18.91 18.37
N PRO A 18 6.11 17.67 17.85
CA PRO A 18 5.49 17.25 16.59
C PRO A 18 3.96 17.06 16.70
N TYR A 19 3.22 17.71 15.79
CA TYR A 19 1.74 17.71 15.78
C TYR A 19 1.11 16.35 15.50
N LEU A 20 1.87 15.44 14.89
CA LEU A 20 1.45 14.11 14.50
C LEU A 20 2.37 13.05 15.14
N PRO A 21 1.83 11.89 15.50
CA PRO A 21 2.62 10.71 15.82
C PRO A 21 3.60 10.37 14.69
N TRP A 22 4.81 9.90 15.04
CA TRP A 22 5.88 9.62 14.08
C TRP A 22 5.46 8.58 13.03
N GLN A 23 4.50 7.71 13.34
CA GLN A 23 3.98 6.70 12.42
C GLN A 23 3.40 7.35 11.17
N PHE A 24 2.80 8.54 11.26
CA PHE A 24 2.32 9.28 10.09
C PHE A 24 3.46 9.77 9.20
N LEU A 25 4.63 10.09 9.77
CA LEU A 25 5.82 10.44 8.98
C LEU A 25 6.32 9.23 8.19
N VAL A 26 6.35 8.06 8.83
CA VAL A 26 6.76 6.81 8.16
C VAL A 26 5.75 6.41 7.09
N VAL A 27 4.44 6.47 7.38
CA VAL A 27 3.38 6.24 6.39
C VAL A 27 3.52 7.20 5.20
N GLY A 28 3.74 8.49 5.47
CA GLY A 28 3.91 9.51 4.42
C GLY A 28 5.13 9.25 3.53
N LEU A 29 6.29 9.00 4.12
CA LEU A 29 7.53 8.74 3.39
C LEU A 29 7.47 7.42 2.63
N ALA A 30 7.14 6.32 3.30
CA ALA A 30 7.08 5.00 2.71
C ALA A 30 5.95 4.88 1.66
N GLY A 31 4.80 5.50 1.92
CA GLY A 31 3.70 5.60 0.97
C GLY A 31 4.08 6.42 -0.28
N THR A 32 4.89 7.47 -0.12
CA THR A 32 5.44 8.23 -1.27
C THR A 32 6.38 7.35 -2.09
N VAL A 33 7.29 6.62 -1.45
CA VAL A 33 8.19 5.68 -2.14
C VAL A 33 7.40 4.62 -2.92
N ALA A 34 6.39 4.01 -2.29
CA ALA A 34 5.52 3.03 -2.95
C ALA A 34 4.78 3.64 -4.14
N THR A 35 4.20 4.83 -3.97
CA THR A 35 3.46 5.54 -5.03
C THR A 35 4.37 5.85 -6.21
N LEU A 36 5.58 6.34 -5.96
CA LEU A 36 6.57 6.59 -7.01
C LEU A 36 6.98 5.29 -7.71
N GLY A 37 7.19 4.21 -6.94
CA GLY A 37 7.45 2.88 -7.49
C GLY A 37 6.37 2.44 -8.47
N GLY A 38 5.10 2.53 -8.08
CA GLY A 38 3.96 2.17 -8.93
C GLY A 38 3.78 3.06 -10.16
N ILE A 39 4.06 4.36 -10.04
CA ILE A 39 4.03 5.26 -11.21
C ILE A 39 5.15 4.92 -12.19
N LEU A 40 6.37 4.69 -11.69
CA LEU A 40 7.52 4.35 -12.51
C LEU A 40 7.33 3.00 -13.22
N ASP A 41 6.82 2.03 -12.48
CA ASP A 41 6.44 0.71 -12.98
C ASP A 41 5.39 0.83 -14.09
N TRP A 42 4.25 1.47 -13.82
CA TRP A 42 3.21 1.71 -14.81
C TRP A 42 3.72 2.40 -16.08
N ARG A 43 4.61 3.40 -15.93
CA ARG A 43 5.22 4.09 -17.08
C ARG A 43 6.16 3.19 -17.86
N TYR A 44 6.91 2.31 -17.19
CA TYR A 44 7.79 1.33 -17.82
C TYR A 44 7.00 0.35 -18.70
N HIS A 45 5.89 -0.17 -18.17
CA HIS A 45 4.95 -1.06 -18.86
C HIS A 45 4.18 -0.40 -20.01
N ARG A 46 3.97 0.93 -19.94
CA ARG A 46 3.29 1.70 -21.00
C ARG A 46 4.20 2.15 -22.14
N ASN A 47 5.52 1.96 -22.03
CA ASN A 47 6.43 2.29 -23.12
C ASN A 47 6.23 1.28 -24.27
N PRO A 48 5.72 1.70 -25.45
CA PRO A 48 5.44 0.79 -26.56
C PRO A 48 6.68 0.05 -27.09
N LEU A 49 7.88 0.52 -26.75
CA LEU A 49 9.15 -0.14 -27.07
C LEU A 49 9.49 -1.31 -26.14
N ASN A 50 8.84 -1.44 -24.98
CA ASN A 50 9.19 -2.38 -23.90
C ASN A 50 8.29 -3.62 -23.79
N LEU A 51 7.53 -3.95 -24.86
CA LEU A 51 6.67 -5.14 -25.05
C LEU A 51 5.15 -4.95 -24.81
N LYS A 52 4.35 -5.72 -25.57
CA LYS A 52 2.93 -5.93 -25.28
C LYS A 52 2.79 -6.92 -24.13
N ILE A 53 2.22 -6.45 -23.01
CA ILE A 53 1.84 -7.27 -21.87
C ILE A 53 0.69 -8.20 -22.30
N PRO A 54 0.80 -9.52 -22.08
CA PRO A 54 -0.30 -10.46 -22.29
C PRO A 54 -1.54 -10.04 -21.49
N LYS A 55 -2.74 -10.25 -22.06
CA LYS A 55 -4.00 -9.90 -21.38
C LYS A 55 -4.11 -10.49 -19.97
N LYS A 56 -3.62 -11.72 -19.76
CA LYS A 56 -3.63 -12.39 -18.46
C LYS A 56 -2.83 -11.66 -17.37
N GLU A 57 -1.67 -11.11 -17.73
CA GLU A 57 -0.79 -10.37 -16.81
C GLU A 57 -1.47 -9.06 -16.39
N ARG A 58 -2.01 -8.31 -17.36
CA ARG A 58 -2.85 -7.12 -17.09
C ARG A 58 -4.07 -7.40 -16.20
N ASP A 59 -4.75 -8.52 -16.42
CA ASP A 59 -5.94 -8.87 -15.64
C ASP A 59 -5.54 -9.24 -14.19
N ALA A 60 -4.38 -9.86 -14.00
CA ALA A 60 -3.81 -10.16 -12.68
C ALA A 60 -3.38 -8.88 -11.94
N GLU A 61 -2.66 -7.97 -12.61
CA GLU A 61 -2.29 -6.65 -12.08
C GLU A 61 -3.52 -5.83 -11.66
N ALA A 62 -4.54 -5.78 -12.53
CA ALA A 62 -5.78 -5.07 -12.26
C ALA A 62 -6.54 -5.67 -11.08
N ALA A 63 -6.52 -7.00 -10.92
CA ALA A 63 -7.10 -7.66 -9.76
C ALA A 63 -6.33 -7.35 -8.47
N ALA A 64 -4.99 -7.37 -8.50
CA ALA A 64 -4.18 -7.01 -7.34
C ALA A 64 -4.45 -5.56 -6.88
N LEU A 65 -4.53 -4.62 -7.82
CA LEU A 65 -4.83 -3.22 -7.52
C LEU A 65 -6.29 -3.01 -7.08
N GLY A 66 -7.24 -3.56 -7.82
CA GLY A 66 -8.67 -3.30 -7.65
C GLY A 66 -9.33 -4.09 -6.52
N LEU A 67 -8.93 -5.35 -6.32
CA LEU A 67 -9.48 -6.25 -5.30
C LEU A 67 -8.59 -6.36 -4.06
N GLY A 68 -7.31 -6.01 -4.17
CA GLY A 68 -6.39 -5.91 -3.04
C GLY A 68 -6.26 -4.48 -2.53
N GLY A 69 -5.62 -3.62 -3.33
CA GLY A 69 -5.24 -2.27 -2.93
C GLY A 69 -6.41 -1.37 -2.52
N VAL A 70 -7.47 -1.29 -3.33
CA VAL A 70 -8.63 -0.42 -3.02
C VAL A 70 -9.37 -0.88 -1.75
N PRO A 71 -9.75 -2.17 -1.58
CA PRO A 71 -10.36 -2.64 -0.34
C PRO A 71 -9.46 -2.44 0.87
N MET A 72 -8.15 -2.66 0.73
CA MET A 72 -7.17 -2.42 1.80
C MET A 72 -7.20 -0.96 2.26
N PHE A 73 -7.10 -0.02 1.31
CA PHE A 73 -7.13 1.41 1.62
C PHE A 73 -8.41 1.82 2.33
N LEU A 74 -9.57 1.33 1.88
CA LEU A 74 -10.86 1.63 2.50
C LEU A 74 -10.94 1.07 3.92
N LEU A 75 -10.58 -0.21 4.13
CA LEU A 75 -10.59 -0.83 5.44
C LEU A 75 -9.65 -0.13 6.42
N MET A 76 -8.44 0.22 5.99
CA MET A 76 -7.47 0.96 6.80
C MET A 76 -7.99 2.37 7.15
N SER A 77 -8.60 3.06 6.19
CA SER A 77 -9.19 4.39 6.41
C SER A 77 -10.34 4.34 7.41
N ILE A 78 -11.23 3.36 7.29
CA ILE A 78 -12.34 3.16 8.24
C ILE A 78 -11.78 2.81 9.61
N ALA A 79 -10.83 1.87 9.71
CA ALA A 79 -10.21 1.49 10.98
C ALA A 79 -9.53 2.68 11.68
N THR A 80 -8.90 3.58 10.92
CA THR A 80 -8.29 4.80 11.48
C THR A 80 -9.30 5.73 12.15
N LEU A 81 -10.54 5.75 11.65
CA LEU A 81 -11.61 6.61 12.15
C LEU A 81 -12.55 5.90 13.14
N HIS A 82 -12.45 4.57 13.27
CA HIS A 82 -13.38 3.77 14.05
C HIS A 82 -13.00 3.74 15.53
N HIS A 83 -13.99 3.83 16.43
CA HIS A 83 -13.76 3.80 17.89
C HIS A 83 -13.30 2.45 18.44
N LYS A 84 -13.49 1.37 17.68
CA LYS A 84 -13.07 0.00 18.01
C LYS A 84 -12.44 -0.65 16.77
N PRO A 85 -11.20 -0.29 16.40
CA PRO A 85 -10.60 -0.73 15.14
C PRO A 85 -10.35 -2.25 15.08
N THR A 86 -10.31 -2.93 16.22
CA THR A 86 -10.08 -4.39 16.33
C THR A 86 -11.11 -5.22 15.57
N ILE A 87 -12.35 -4.74 15.43
CA ILE A 87 -13.40 -5.43 14.66
C ILE A 87 -13.01 -5.57 13.18
N LEU A 88 -12.20 -4.64 12.67
CA LEU A 88 -11.75 -4.61 11.28
C LEU A 88 -10.43 -5.37 11.06
N LEU A 89 -9.79 -5.87 12.12
CA LEU A 89 -8.51 -6.56 12.00
C LEU A 89 -8.61 -7.80 11.10
N ILE A 90 -9.61 -8.65 11.33
CA ILE A 90 -9.83 -9.87 10.53
C ILE A 90 -10.05 -9.54 9.05
N PRO A 91 -11.00 -8.66 8.65
CA PRO A 91 -11.17 -8.35 7.24
C PRO A 91 -9.93 -7.69 6.61
N ILE A 92 -9.20 -6.84 7.35
CA ILE A 92 -7.93 -6.28 6.87
C ILE A 92 -6.91 -7.39 6.57
N VAL A 93 -6.73 -8.34 7.48
CA VAL A 93 -5.77 -9.44 7.31
C VAL A 93 -6.16 -10.35 6.13
N ILE A 94 -7.46 -10.61 5.92
CA ILE A 94 -7.93 -11.37 4.76
C ILE A 94 -7.56 -10.67 3.44
N VAL A 95 -7.85 -9.36 3.33
CA VAL A 95 -7.49 -8.59 2.14
C VAL A 95 -5.98 -8.50 1.97
N LEU A 96 -5.22 -8.40 3.06
CA LEU A 96 -3.75 -8.40 3.02
C LEU A 96 -3.23 -9.70 2.43
N ILE A 97 -3.68 -10.84 2.94
CA ILE A 97 -3.27 -12.16 2.43
C ILE A 97 -3.60 -12.27 0.95
N TYR A 98 -4.82 -11.93 0.55
CA TYR A 98 -5.22 -11.94 -0.85
C TYR A 98 -4.30 -11.07 -1.72
N THR A 99 -4.00 -9.85 -1.27
CA THR A 99 -3.14 -8.90 -2.00
C THR A 99 -1.72 -9.45 -2.14
N VAL A 100 -1.15 -9.98 -1.06
CA VAL A 100 0.20 -10.59 -1.06
C VAL A 100 0.24 -11.78 -2.01
N VAL A 101 -0.78 -12.64 -2.01
CA VAL A 101 -0.87 -13.79 -2.92
C VAL A 101 -0.96 -13.32 -4.37
N ALA A 102 -1.79 -12.32 -4.67
CA ALA A 102 -1.94 -11.79 -6.03
C ALA A 102 -0.62 -11.18 -6.54
N ILE A 103 0.07 -10.39 -5.71
CA ILE A 103 1.38 -9.82 -6.04
C ILE A 103 2.43 -10.92 -6.22
N SER A 104 2.45 -11.91 -5.34
CA SER A 104 3.41 -13.03 -5.42
C SER A 104 3.16 -13.88 -6.68
N TYR A 105 1.90 -14.10 -7.04
CA TYR A 105 1.55 -14.79 -8.28
C TYR A 105 2.05 -14.03 -9.50
N ASP A 106 1.84 -12.71 -9.53
CA ASP A 106 2.29 -11.86 -10.62
C ASP A 106 3.83 -11.87 -10.77
N GLU A 107 4.55 -11.76 -9.65
CA GLU A 107 6.01 -11.78 -9.61
C GLU A 107 6.57 -13.14 -10.07
N PHE A 108 6.05 -14.25 -9.53
CA PHE A 108 6.61 -15.58 -9.78
C PHE A 108 6.17 -16.19 -11.11
N VAL A 109 5.01 -15.81 -11.66
CA VAL A 109 4.50 -16.38 -12.92
C VAL A 109 4.94 -15.56 -14.13
N PHE A 110 4.91 -14.23 -14.05
CA PHE A 110 5.19 -13.37 -15.19
C PHE A 110 6.58 -12.73 -15.11
N HIS A 111 6.97 -12.23 -13.94
CA HIS A 111 8.16 -11.38 -13.81
C HIS A 111 9.46 -12.15 -13.58
N ILE A 112 9.42 -13.36 -13.02
CA ILE A 112 10.63 -14.18 -12.76
C ILE A 112 11.51 -14.41 -14.00
N LYS A 113 10.94 -14.41 -15.21
CA LYS A 113 11.67 -14.61 -16.48
C LYS A 113 11.94 -13.33 -17.26
N ARG A 114 11.29 -12.22 -16.91
CA ARG A 114 11.22 -11.01 -17.74
C ARG A 114 11.76 -9.77 -17.05
N CYS A 115 11.69 -9.73 -15.72
CA CYS A 115 11.95 -8.55 -14.93
C CYS A 115 13.41 -8.11 -15.04
N GLY A 116 13.61 -6.92 -15.61
CA GLY A 116 14.92 -6.28 -15.70
C GLY A 116 15.35 -5.67 -14.36
N PRO A 117 16.62 -5.24 -14.23
CA PRO A 117 17.10 -4.60 -12.99
C PRO A 117 16.35 -3.31 -12.64
N VAL A 118 15.82 -2.60 -13.63
CA VAL A 118 15.06 -1.34 -13.46
C VAL A 118 13.66 -1.62 -12.89
N GLU A 119 12.93 -2.54 -13.52
CA GLU A 119 11.60 -3.00 -13.10
C GLU A 119 11.65 -3.61 -11.68
N ASN A 120 12.66 -4.44 -11.40
CA ASN A 120 12.90 -4.99 -10.06
C ASN A 120 13.13 -3.89 -9.00
N ALA A 121 13.79 -2.79 -9.35
CA ALA A 121 13.95 -1.67 -8.43
C ALA A 121 12.58 -1.02 -8.09
N TYR A 122 11.69 -0.87 -9.08
CA TYR A 122 10.35 -0.34 -8.86
C TYR A 122 9.48 -1.29 -8.03
N HIS A 123 9.57 -2.60 -8.27
CA HIS A 123 8.89 -3.62 -7.47
C HIS A 123 9.34 -3.57 -6.01
N ARG A 124 10.65 -3.41 -5.77
CA ARG A 124 11.19 -3.22 -4.41
C ARG A 124 10.65 -1.96 -3.76
N MET A 125 10.60 -0.83 -4.48
CA MET A 125 10.00 0.40 -3.96
C MET A 125 8.52 0.19 -3.56
N LEU A 126 7.76 -0.52 -4.38
CA LEU A 126 6.37 -0.88 -4.09
C LEU A 126 6.23 -1.77 -2.86
N VAL A 127 6.94 -2.91 -2.82
CA VAL A 127 6.81 -3.89 -1.74
C VAL A 127 7.33 -3.33 -0.42
N PHE A 128 8.53 -2.74 -0.39
CA PHE A 128 9.09 -2.19 0.84
C PHE A 128 8.35 -0.93 1.30
N GLY A 129 7.97 -0.05 0.37
CA GLY A 129 7.20 1.14 0.69
C GLY A 129 5.82 0.81 1.29
N ASN A 130 5.07 -0.09 0.65
CA ASN A 130 3.77 -0.53 1.19
C ASN A 130 3.93 -1.31 2.49
N GLY A 131 4.93 -2.19 2.59
CA GLY A 131 5.19 -2.96 3.81
C GLY A 131 5.51 -2.07 5.02
N ALA A 132 6.43 -1.10 4.85
CA ALA A 132 6.78 -0.16 5.91
C ALA A 132 5.61 0.76 6.29
N ALA A 133 4.86 1.26 5.31
CA ALA A 133 3.66 2.06 5.57
C ALA A 133 2.60 1.24 6.34
N TRP A 134 2.36 -0.01 5.94
CA TRP A 134 1.41 -0.89 6.60
C TRP A 134 1.82 -1.20 8.04
N LEU A 135 3.09 -1.51 8.30
CA LEU A 135 3.59 -1.79 9.64
C LEU A 135 3.50 -0.57 10.57
N ALA A 136 3.88 0.61 10.09
CA ALA A 136 3.76 1.85 10.86
C ALA A 136 2.29 2.19 11.16
N TRP A 137 1.41 2.03 10.17
CA TRP A 137 -0.03 2.19 10.36
C TRP A 137 -0.61 1.16 11.34
N PHE A 138 -0.21 -0.10 11.23
CA PHE A 138 -0.68 -1.19 12.11
C PHE A 138 -0.29 -0.93 13.56
N HIS A 139 0.98 -0.58 13.79
CA HIS A 139 1.46 -0.18 15.11
C HIS A 139 0.67 1.01 15.64
N TYR A 140 0.35 1.99 14.80
CA TYR A 140 -0.40 3.15 15.24
C TYR A 140 -1.84 2.83 15.68
N ILE A 141 -2.49 1.87 15.01
CA ILE A 141 -3.91 1.54 15.27
C ILE A 141 -4.08 0.48 16.37
N TYR A 142 -3.13 -0.45 16.51
CA TYR A 142 -3.31 -1.67 17.31
C TYR A 142 -2.28 -1.87 18.43
N CYS A 143 -1.29 -1.00 18.59
CA CYS A 143 -0.29 -1.06 19.66
C CYS A 143 -0.33 0.21 20.51
#